data_AF-A0A834EIF4-F1
#
_entry.id   AF-A0A834EIF4-F1
#
_cell.length_a   1.000
_cell.length_b   1.000
_cell.length_c   1.000
_cell.angle_alpha   90.00
_cell.angle_beta   90.00
_cell.angle_gamma   90.00
#
_symmetry.space_group_name_H-M   'P 1'
#
loop_
_entity.id
_entity.type
_entity.pdbx_description
1 polymer ?
#
loop_
_entity_poly.entity_id
_entity_poly.type
_entity_poly.pdbx_seq_one_letter_code
_entity_poly.pdbx_strand_id
1 'polypeptide(L)'
;MGKLCAPVRDDDVRKLKATGNIVDVLRQIFQVLELMSMDMANFLIRSFRPHFQRQLVDYERSKFQEILEETPSALDKTTQWIEESVNEELLSLSEIALTPGADSSSKPSLSPTLVLNNSYLKLLQWDHQKKVFPETLLTEEARLQELTDKLSQLKIIACLSLITSNTVGAVTEGLPELAGRLKRISAVLLEGMCEK
;
A
#
# COMPACT_ATOMS: atom_id res chain seq x y z
N MET A 1 -14.58 3.49 -39.48
CA MET A 1 -14.75 3.14 -38.05
C MET A 1 -13.79 2.04 -37.61
N GLY A 2 -13.82 0.80 -38.13
CA GLY A 2 -12.97 -0.30 -37.63
C GLY A 2 -11.44 -0.18 -37.75
N LYS A 3 -10.88 0.89 -38.35
CA LYS A 3 -9.43 1.18 -38.33
C LYS A 3 -9.05 2.31 -37.34
N LEU A 4 -10.04 2.98 -36.77
CA LEU A 4 -9.88 4.12 -35.85
C LEU A 4 -10.23 3.72 -34.41
N CYS A 5 -10.83 2.55 -34.21
CA CYS A 5 -11.23 2.03 -32.90
C CYS A 5 -10.11 1.12 -32.33
N ALA A 6 -10.04 1.02 -31.01
CA ALA A 6 -9.18 0.03 -30.36
C ALA A 6 -9.61 -1.39 -30.74
N PRO A 7 -8.67 -2.37 -30.86
CA PRO A 7 -9.00 -3.74 -31.29
C PRO A 7 -10.08 -4.43 -30.43
N VAL A 8 -10.14 -4.09 -29.15
CA VAL A 8 -11.17 -4.61 -28.21
C VAL A 8 -12.61 -4.22 -28.61
N ARG A 9 -12.79 -3.20 -29.46
CA ARG A 9 -14.09 -2.69 -29.92
C ARG A 9 -14.48 -3.19 -31.31
N ASP A 10 -13.66 -4.03 -31.95
CA ASP A 10 -13.92 -4.49 -33.31
C ASP A 10 -15.22 -5.31 -33.43
N ASP A 11 -15.57 -6.07 -32.39
CA ASP A 11 -16.83 -6.81 -32.34
C ASP A 11 -18.04 -5.89 -32.23
N ASP A 12 -17.95 -4.81 -31.45
CA ASP A 12 -19.02 -3.82 -31.31
C ASP A 12 -19.22 -3.05 -32.63
N VAL A 13 -18.13 -2.68 -33.31
CA VAL A 13 -18.18 -2.08 -34.65
C VAL A 13 -18.74 -3.05 -35.70
N ARG A 14 -18.52 -4.36 -35.54
CA ARG A 14 -19.12 -5.38 -36.43
C ARG A 14 -20.63 -5.49 -36.22
N LYS A 15 -21.10 -5.46 -34.97
CA LYS A 15 -22.54 -5.44 -34.62
C LYS A 15 -23.27 -4.23 -35.21
N LEU A 16 -22.63 -3.05 -35.20
CA LEU A 16 -23.18 -1.84 -35.84
C LEU A 16 -23.49 -2.05 -37.32
N LYS A 17 -22.62 -2.76 -38.06
CA LYS A 17 -22.80 -3.02 -39.49
C LYS A 17 -23.91 -4.03 -39.80
N ALA A 18 -24.24 -4.90 -38.84
CA ALA A 18 -25.24 -5.95 -39.01
C ALA A 18 -26.67 -5.45 -38.70
N THR A 19 -26.83 -4.26 -38.12
CA THR A 19 -28.14 -3.70 -37.75
C THR A 19 -28.78 -2.98 -38.95
N GLY A 20 -30.01 -3.36 -39.31
CA GLY A 20 -30.72 -2.80 -40.47
C GLY A 20 -31.57 -1.55 -40.20
N ASN A 21 -31.94 -1.28 -38.95
CA ASN A 21 -32.76 -0.12 -38.57
C ASN A 21 -31.87 1.11 -38.28
N ILE A 22 -32.09 2.20 -39.02
CA ILE A 22 -31.32 3.45 -38.93
C ILE A 22 -31.35 4.06 -37.52
N VAL A 23 -32.51 4.04 -36.84
CA VAL A 23 -32.65 4.63 -35.50
C VAL A 23 -31.83 3.85 -34.47
N ASP A 24 -31.86 2.51 -34.57
CA ASP A 24 -31.10 1.63 -33.68
C ASP A 24 -29.60 1.72 -33.95
N VAL A 25 -29.19 1.85 -35.22
CA VAL A 25 -27.79 2.09 -35.61
C VAL A 25 -27.28 3.39 -34.99
N LEU A 26 -28.03 4.49 -35.09
CA LEU A 26 -27.62 5.77 -34.50
C LEU A 26 -27.46 5.68 -32.99
N ARG A 27 -28.40 5.03 -32.28
CA ARG A 27 -28.30 4.79 -30.83
C ARG A 27 -27.04 4.00 -30.48
N GLN A 28 -26.79 2.90 -31.19
CA GLN A 28 -25.60 2.07 -30.93
C GLN A 28 -24.29 2.80 -31.29
N ILE A 29 -24.28 3.67 -32.30
CA ILE A 29 -23.11 4.51 -32.64
C ILE A 29 -22.76 5.41 -31.46
N PHE A 30 -23.74 6.09 -30.84
CA PHE A 30 -23.47 6.93 -29.67
C PHE A 30 -22.90 6.13 -28.49
N GLN A 31 -23.43 4.93 -28.24
CA GLN A 31 -22.90 4.03 -27.21
C GLN A 31 -21.44 3.65 -27.48
N VAL A 32 -21.10 3.30 -28.73
CA VAL A 32 -19.70 2.97 -29.09
C VAL A 32 -18.79 4.19 -29.00
N LEU A 33 -19.27 5.39 -29.34
CA LEU A 33 -18.50 6.63 -29.21
C LEU A 33 -18.19 6.98 -27.73
N GLU A 34 -19.14 6.78 -26.82
CA GLU A 34 -18.90 6.95 -25.39
C GLU A 34 -17.82 5.98 -24.88
N LEU A 35 -17.90 4.71 -25.28
CA LEU A 35 -16.88 3.71 -24.95
C LEU A 35 -15.51 4.07 -25.51
N MET A 36 -15.45 4.58 -26.75
CA MET A 36 -14.21 5.06 -27.36
C MET A 36 -13.62 6.28 -26.64
N SER A 37 -14.46 7.16 -26.10
CA SER A 37 -14.01 8.29 -25.29
C SER A 37 -13.30 7.82 -24.02
N MET A 38 -13.86 6.82 -23.33
CA MET A 38 -13.23 6.20 -22.17
C MET A 38 -11.92 5.47 -22.54
N ASP A 39 -11.89 4.76 -23.67
CA ASP A 39 -10.69 4.09 -24.16
C ASP A 39 -9.57 5.11 -24.46
N MET A 40 -9.91 6.27 -25.03
CA MET A 40 -8.96 7.37 -25.26
C MET A 40 -8.42 7.92 -23.94
N ALA A 41 -9.27 8.19 -22.95
CA ALA A 41 -8.84 8.65 -21.63
C ALA A 41 -7.86 7.64 -20.98
N ASN A 42 -8.20 6.35 -21.04
CA ASN A 42 -7.33 5.28 -20.54
C ASN A 42 -5.99 5.20 -21.28
N PHE A 43 -6.01 5.37 -22.61
CA PHE A 43 -4.80 5.42 -23.42
C PHE A 43 -3.91 6.59 -23.02
N LEU A 44 -4.47 7.79 -22.89
CA LEU A 44 -3.73 8.99 -22.49
C LEU A 44 -3.14 8.84 -21.09
N ILE A 45 -3.91 8.31 -20.12
CA ILE A 45 -3.39 8.01 -18.79
C ILE A 45 -2.19 7.05 -18.87
N ARG A 46 -2.29 5.99 -19.67
CA ARG A 46 -1.20 5.01 -19.85
C ARG A 46 0.01 5.62 -20.55
N SER A 47 -0.19 6.48 -21.54
CA SER A 47 0.91 7.11 -22.28
C SER A 47 1.64 8.13 -21.42
N PHE A 48 0.93 8.92 -20.60
CA PHE A 48 1.54 9.95 -19.77
C PHE A 48 2.09 9.44 -18.43
N ARG A 49 1.53 8.36 -17.86
CA ARG A 49 1.99 7.76 -16.59
C ARG A 49 3.52 7.64 -16.47
N PRO A 50 4.28 7.08 -17.44
CA PRO A 50 5.73 6.97 -17.30
C PRO A 50 6.44 8.33 -17.23
N HIS A 51 5.88 9.38 -17.85
CA HIS A 51 6.44 10.73 -17.76
C HIS A 51 6.21 11.34 -16.39
N PHE A 52 4.99 11.20 -15.84
CA PHE A 52 4.69 11.65 -14.48
C PHE A 52 5.54 10.92 -13.44
N GLN A 53 5.67 9.59 -13.54
CA GLN A 53 6.46 8.80 -12.60
C GLN A 53 7.94 9.22 -12.55
N ARG A 54 8.51 9.68 -13.67
CA ARG A 54 9.90 10.16 -13.70
C ARG A 54 10.09 11.48 -12.96
N GLN A 55 9.08 12.34 -12.93
CA GLN A 55 9.17 13.68 -12.34
C GLN A 55 8.46 13.79 -10.98
N LEU A 56 7.74 12.75 -10.55
CA LEU A 56 6.90 12.77 -9.35
C LEU A 56 7.70 13.11 -8.09
N VAL A 57 8.87 12.47 -7.91
CA VAL A 57 9.71 12.67 -6.72
C VAL A 57 10.20 14.12 -6.63
N ASP A 58 10.65 14.69 -7.75
CA ASP A 58 11.13 16.07 -7.79
C ASP A 58 10.00 17.07 -7.56
N TYR A 59 8.82 16.80 -8.13
CA TYR A 59 7.62 17.59 -7.94
C TYR A 59 7.16 17.60 -6.48
N GLU A 60 7.04 16.42 -5.86
CA GLU A 60 6.65 16.28 -4.45
C GLU A 60 7.64 16.99 -3.53
N ARG A 61 8.95 16.82 -3.74
CA ARG A 61 9.98 17.51 -2.97
C ARG A 61 9.88 19.03 -3.10
N SER A 62 9.74 19.53 -4.32
CA SER A 62 9.61 20.96 -4.57
C SER A 62 8.34 21.51 -3.91
N LYS A 63 7.22 20.79 -4.02
CA LYS A 63 5.96 21.26 -3.44
C LYS A 63 5.95 21.21 -1.92
N PHE A 64 6.56 20.18 -1.34
CA PHE A 64 6.75 20.09 0.10
C PHE A 64 7.65 21.22 0.61
N GLN A 65 8.72 21.54 -0.12
CA GLN A 65 9.61 22.65 0.21
C GLN A 65 8.87 24.00 0.19
N GLU A 66 8.03 24.26 -0.82
CA GLU A 66 7.17 25.46 -0.87
C GLU A 66 6.27 25.57 0.36
N ILE A 67 5.66 24.45 0.81
CA ILE A 67 4.80 24.42 2.01
C ILE A 67 5.60 24.79 3.27
N LEU A 68 6.83 24.29 3.40
CA LEU A 68 7.70 24.60 4.54
C LEU A 68 8.14 26.06 4.57
N GLU A 69 8.37 26.66 3.40
CA GLU A 69 8.72 28.07 3.28
C GLU A 69 7.55 28.98 3.69
N GLU A 70 6.32 28.59 3.34
CA GLU A 70 5.11 29.30 3.75
C GLU A 70 4.79 29.10 5.25
N THR A 71 5.03 27.88 5.76
CA THR A 71 4.66 27.50 7.14
C THR A 71 5.81 26.76 7.84
N PRO A 72 6.76 27.49 8.46
CA PRO A 72 7.96 26.90 9.04
C PRO A 72 7.70 26.00 10.26
N SER A 73 6.55 26.15 10.94
CA SER A 73 6.13 25.30 12.07
C SER A 73 5.17 24.16 11.65
N ALA A 74 5.16 23.77 10.37
CA ALA A 74 4.23 22.75 9.88
C ALA A 74 4.59 21.30 10.26
N LEU A 75 5.70 21.07 10.98
CA LEU A 75 6.26 19.73 11.21
C LEU A 75 6.16 19.24 12.66
N ASP A 76 5.22 19.76 13.44
CA ASP A 76 5.09 19.43 14.86
C ASP A 76 4.83 17.92 15.07
N LYS A 77 3.93 17.29 14.30
CA LYS A 77 3.63 15.87 14.47
C LYS A 77 4.76 14.99 13.96
N THR A 78 5.40 15.39 12.87
CA THR A 78 6.58 14.70 12.35
C THR A 78 7.71 14.70 13.38
N THR A 79 7.94 15.84 14.04
CA THR A 79 8.94 15.97 15.10
C THR A 79 8.58 15.08 16.28
N GLN A 80 7.35 15.16 16.78
CA GLN A 80 6.86 14.31 17.88
C GLN A 80 7.01 12.81 17.57
N TRP A 81 6.64 12.37 16.36
CA TRP A 81 6.74 10.97 15.95
C TRP A 81 8.20 10.46 15.94
N ILE A 82 9.14 11.28 15.49
CA ILE A 82 10.56 10.94 15.50
C ILE A 82 11.09 10.95 16.95
N GLU A 83 10.71 11.94 17.75
CA GLU A 83 11.09 12.03 19.17
C GLU A 83 10.62 10.82 19.98
N GLU A 84 9.38 10.35 19.78
CA GLU A 84 8.87 9.10 20.38
C GLU A 84 9.79 7.92 20.04
N SER A 85 10.31 7.87 18.80
CA SER A 85 11.21 6.82 18.35
C SER A 85 12.62 6.96 18.92
N VAL A 86 13.16 8.18 19.02
CA VAL A 86 14.44 8.45 19.69
C VAL A 86 14.40 8.01 21.15
N ASN A 87 13.33 8.37 21.87
CA ASN A 87 13.20 8.09 23.30
C ASN A 87 13.13 6.59 23.58
N GLU A 88 12.39 5.82 22.77
CA GLU A 88 12.33 4.36 22.93
C GLU A 88 13.68 3.69 22.63
N GLU A 89 14.42 4.12 21.61
CA GLU A 89 15.76 3.60 21.33
C GLU A 89 16.77 3.97 22.42
N LEU A 90 16.62 5.14 23.03
CA LEU A 90 17.46 5.53 24.16
C LEU A 90 17.19 4.66 25.39
N LEU A 91 15.92 4.34 25.66
CA LEU A 91 15.53 3.43 26.73
C LEU A 91 16.07 2.01 26.51
N SER A 92 15.96 1.47 25.30
CA SER A 92 16.48 0.12 24.97
C SER A 92 18.00 0.02 25.15
N LEU A 93 18.74 1.07 24.76
CA LEU A 93 20.19 1.16 24.98
C LEU A 93 20.57 1.23 26.47
N SER A 94 19.74 1.90 27.28
CA SER A 94 19.93 1.96 28.73
C SER A 94 19.69 0.60 29.40
N GLU A 95 18.70 -0.17 28.95
CA GLU A 95 18.43 -1.52 29.47
C GLU A 95 19.58 -2.50 29.15
N ILE A 96 20.15 -2.41 27.95
CA ILE A 96 21.30 -3.22 27.54
C ILE A 96 22.54 -2.88 28.41
N ALA A 97 22.76 -1.60 28.71
CA ALA A 97 23.87 -1.17 29.56
C ALA A 97 23.76 -1.67 31.02
N LEU A 98 22.57 -2.06 31.48
CA LEU A 98 22.33 -2.61 32.82
C LEU A 98 22.48 -4.14 32.90
N THR A 99 22.69 -4.83 31.77
CA THR A 99 22.98 -6.28 31.79
C THR A 99 24.44 -6.55 32.22
N PRO A 100 24.68 -7.28 33.33
CA PRO A 100 26.01 -7.49 33.85
C PRO A 100 26.71 -8.60 33.05
N GLY A 101 27.54 -8.24 32.08
CA GLY A 101 28.36 -9.23 31.35
C GLY A 101 29.09 -8.78 30.09
N ALA A 102 28.85 -7.56 29.58
CA ALA A 102 29.52 -7.08 28.36
C ALA A 102 30.55 -5.98 28.69
N ASP A 103 31.82 -6.38 28.77
CA ASP A 103 32.97 -5.47 28.71
C ASP A 103 33.00 -4.80 27.33
N SER A 104 32.41 -3.62 27.18
CA SER A 104 32.64 -2.81 25.98
C SER A 104 32.67 -1.31 26.28
N SER A 105 33.86 -0.75 26.14
CA SER A 105 34.27 0.65 26.24
C SER A 105 33.63 1.60 25.22
N SER A 106 32.51 1.25 24.60
CA SER A 106 31.81 2.11 23.62
C SER A 106 30.57 2.71 24.24
N LYS A 107 30.50 4.05 24.34
CA LYS A 107 29.25 4.74 24.66
C LYS A 107 28.14 4.25 23.70
N PRO A 108 26.94 3.91 24.20
CA PRO A 108 25.82 3.58 23.33
C PRO A 108 25.52 4.82 22.48
N SER A 109 25.82 4.74 21.18
CA SER A 109 25.58 5.83 20.24
C SER A 109 24.34 5.51 19.43
N LEU A 110 23.36 6.41 19.48
CA LEU A 110 22.13 6.27 18.72
C LEU A 110 22.41 6.50 17.22
N SER A 111 22.13 5.51 16.38
CA SER A 111 22.25 5.66 14.93
C SER A 111 20.99 6.34 14.37
N PRO A 112 21.10 7.48 13.66
CA PRO A 112 19.95 8.13 13.04
C PRO A 112 19.17 7.21 12.10
N THR A 113 19.87 6.33 11.37
CA THR A 113 19.25 5.35 10.47
C THR A 113 18.42 4.32 11.23
N LEU A 114 18.87 3.90 12.43
CA LEU A 114 18.14 2.95 13.26
C LEU A 114 16.84 3.58 13.77
N VAL A 115 16.92 4.80 14.30
CA VAL A 115 15.75 5.57 14.76
C VAL A 115 14.74 5.70 13.64
N LEU A 116 15.19 6.09 12.44
CA LEU A 116 14.32 6.29 11.29
C LEU A 116 13.66 4.97 10.84
N ASN A 117 14.42 3.88 10.78
CA ASN A 117 13.86 2.58 10.43
C ASN A 117 12.80 2.14 11.45
N ASN A 118 13.08 2.29 12.74
CA ASN A 118 12.14 1.92 13.80
C ASN A 118 10.91 2.85 13.81
N SER A 119 11.07 4.14 13.53
CA SER A 119 9.95 5.07 13.41
C SER A 119 9.00 4.65 12.28
N TYR A 120 9.53 4.26 11.12
CA TYR A 120 8.73 3.73 10.01
C TYR A 120 8.07 2.38 10.33
N LEU A 121 8.78 1.46 11.00
CA LEU A 121 8.20 0.17 11.39
C LEU A 121 7.04 0.32 12.37
N LYS A 122 7.09 1.33 13.26
CA LYS A 122 5.98 1.63 14.16
C LYS A 122 4.72 2.08 13.43
N LEU A 123 4.86 2.69 12.25
CA LEU A 123 3.69 3.07 11.44
C LEU A 123 2.87 1.84 10.99
N LEU A 124 3.50 0.66 10.89
CA LEU A 124 2.80 -0.59 10.56
C LEU A 124 1.96 -1.15 11.72
N GLN A 125 2.17 -0.65 12.94
CA GLN A 125 1.41 -1.01 14.13
C GLN A 125 0.64 0.20 14.68
N TRP A 126 0.47 1.22 13.85
CA TRP A 126 -0.10 2.50 14.25
C TRP A 126 -1.60 2.40 14.52
N ASP A 127 -2.06 3.10 15.56
CA ASP A 127 -3.49 3.25 15.83
C ASP A 127 -4.05 4.43 15.03
N HIS A 128 -4.48 4.14 13.80
CA HIS A 128 -5.06 5.11 12.86
C HIS A 128 -6.32 5.83 13.41
N GLN A 129 -6.95 5.32 14.47
CA GLN A 129 -8.14 5.95 15.08
C GLN A 129 -7.78 7.00 16.14
N LYS A 130 -6.59 6.91 16.75
CA LYS A 130 -6.20 7.76 17.88
C LYS A 130 -5.05 8.70 17.57
N LYS A 131 -4.14 8.30 16.68
CA LYS A 131 -2.94 9.06 16.37
C LYS A 131 -3.00 9.64 14.96
N VAL A 132 -2.81 10.95 14.86
CA VAL A 132 -2.75 11.65 13.58
C VAL A 132 -1.46 11.29 12.84
N PHE A 133 -1.54 11.13 11.52
CA PHE A 133 -0.38 10.84 10.68
C PHE A 133 0.63 12.01 10.67
N PRO A 134 1.95 11.73 10.62
CA PRO A 134 2.97 12.75 10.41
C PRO A 134 2.72 13.54 9.13
N GLU A 135 2.95 14.85 9.14
CA GLU A 135 2.71 15.74 7.99
C GLU A 135 3.54 15.34 6.77
N THR A 136 4.75 14.85 7.01
CA THR A 136 5.66 14.30 5.98
C THR A 136 5.11 13.08 5.23
N LEU A 137 4.10 12.39 5.77
CA LEU A 137 3.61 11.12 5.25
C LEU A 137 2.12 11.17 4.87
N LEU A 138 1.51 12.35 4.82
CA LEU A 138 0.08 12.51 4.52
C LEU A 138 -0.32 11.93 3.16
N THR A 139 0.50 12.08 2.13
CA THR A 139 0.25 11.50 0.80
C THR A 139 0.32 9.97 0.78
N GLU A 140 0.97 9.38 1.78
CA GLU A 140 1.22 7.93 1.86
C GLU A 140 0.29 7.22 2.86
N GLU A 141 -0.60 7.95 3.54
CA GLU A 141 -1.50 7.42 4.57
C GLU A 141 -2.29 6.19 4.08
N ALA A 142 -2.97 6.30 2.94
CA ALA A 142 -3.77 5.21 2.39
C ALA A 142 -2.92 3.97 2.04
N ARG A 143 -1.70 4.17 1.52
CA ARG A 143 -0.79 3.09 1.16
C ARG A 143 -0.23 2.39 2.40
N LEU A 144 0.08 3.16 3.45
CA LEU A 144 0.56 2.62 4.72
C LEU A 144 -0.55 1.86 5.44
N GLN A 145 -1.80 2.35 5.41
CA GLN A 145 -2.94 1.64 5.95
C GLN A 145 -3.17 0.31 5.23
N GLU A 146 -3.12 0.28 3.90
CA GLU A 146 -3.22 -0.97 3.12
C GLU A 146 -2.10 -1.96 3.50
N LEU A 147 -0.89 -1.46 3.77
CA LEU A 147 0.23 -2.29 4.19
C LEU A 147 0.03 -2.86 5.61
N THR A 148 -0.47 -2.04 6.53
CA THR A 148 -0.86 -2.48 7.89
C THR A 148 -1.94 -3.55 7.83
N ASP A 149 -2.94 -3.40 6.96
CA ASP A 149 -4.00 -4.38 6.78
C ASP A 149 -3.44 -5.71 6.26
N LYS A 150 -2.59 -5.66 5.21
CA LYS A 150 -1.90 -6.85 4.70
C LYS A 150 -1.03 -7.53 5.75
N LEU A 151 -0.31 -6.75 6.57
CA LEU A 151 0.49 -7.27 7.68
C LEU A 151 -0.40 -7.99 8.71
N SER A 152 -1.54 -7.42 9.05
CA SER A 152 -2.49 -8.01 10.00
C SER A 152 -3.06 -9.34 9.48
N GLN A 153 -3.44 -9.39 8.19
CA GLN A 153 -3.90 -10.62 7.54
C GLN A 153 -2.81 -11.70 7.57
N LEU A 154 -1.56 -11.33 7.23
CA LEU A 154 -0.44 -12.26 7.26
C LEU A 154 -0.17 -12.79 8.67
N LYS A 155 -0.26 -11.92 9.69
CA LYS A 155 -0.11 -12.30 11.10
C LYS A 155 -1.17 -13.33 11.50
N ILE A 156 -2.44 -13.11 11.14
CA ILE A 156 -3.53 -14.05 11.43
C ILE A 156 -3.29 -15.39 10.72
N ILE A 157 -2.93 -15.37 9.44
CA ILE A 157 -2.64 -16.59 8.66
C ILE A 157 -1.47 -17.36 9.28
N ALA A 158 -0.40 -16.67 9.70
CA ALA A 158 0.74 -17.28 10.36
C ALA A 158 0.35 -17.90 11.71
N CYS A 159 -0.42 -17.20 12.53
CA CYS A 159 -0.94 -17.71 13.80
C CYS A 159 -1.83 -18.96 13.59
N LEU A 160 -2.77 -18.91 12.64
CA LEU A 160 -3.62 -20.05 12.30
C LEU A 160 -2.80 -21.24 11.81
N SER A 161 -1.80 -20.99 10.96
CA SER A 161 -0.89 -22.04 10.47
C SER A 161 -0.13 -22.68 11.63
N LEU A 162 0.42 -21.86 12.54
CA LEU A 162 1.17 -22.35 13.71
C LEU A 162 0.28 -23.17 14.64
N ILE A 163 -0.92 -22.68 14.97
CA ILE A 163 -1.88 -23.38 15.84
C ILE A 163 -2.29 -24.70 15.19
N THR A 164 -2.60 -24.71 13.90
CA THR A 164 -3.01 -25.92 13.18
C THR A 164 -1.88 -26.94 13.15
N SER A 165 -0.65 -26.53 12.86
CA SER A 165 0.52 -27.41 12.87
C SER A 165 0.80 -27.96 14.27
N ASN A 166 0.66 -27.15 15.33
CA ASN A 166 0.91 -27.62 16.70
C ASN A 166 -0.19 -28.56 17.22
N THR A 167 -1.45 -28.39 16.79
CA THR A 167 -2.59 -29.18 17.29
C THR A 167 -2.88 -30.43 16.46
N VAL A 168 -2.70 -30.36 15.13
CA VAL A 168 -3.05 -31.41 14.17
C VAL A 168 -1.82 -31.95 13.44
N GLY A 169 -0.61 -31.50 13.82
CA GLY A 169 0.68 -31.82 13.18
C GLY A 169 0.85 -33.28 12.79
N ALA A 170 0.63 -34.20 13.74
CA ALA A 170 0.75 -35.64 13.53
C ALA A 170 -0.21 -36.22 12.48
N VAL A 171 -1.37 -35.59 12.25
CA VAL A 171 -2.35 -35.97 11.22
C VAL A 171 -2.02 -35.29 9.88
N THR A 172 -1.34 -34.15 9.91
CA THR A 172 -0.99 -33.37 8.71
C THR A 172 0.31 -33.77 8.02
N GLU A 173 1.17 -34.60 8.63
CA GLU A 173 2.43 -35.09 8.03
C GLU A 173 2.23 -35.79 6.67
N GLY A 174 1.03 -36.32 6.39
CA GLY A 174 0.68 -36.95 5.12
C GLY A 174 0.00 -36.05 4.06
N LEU A 175 -0.33 -34.78 4.38
CA LEU A 175 -1.09 -33.88 3.49
C LEU A 175 -0.41 -32.51 3.32
N PRO A 176 0.67 -32.41 2.51
CA PRO A 176 1.37 -31.14 2.27
C PRO A 176 0.49 -30.06 1.60
N GLU A 177 -0.55 -30.46 0.84
CA GLU A 177 -1.50 -29.52 0.23
C GLU A 177 -2.41 -28.81 1.24
N LEU A 178 -2.60 -29.37 2.43
CA LEU A 178 -3.52 -28.82 3.42
C LEU A 178 -3.06 -27.43 3.89
N ALA A 179 -1.75 -27.26 4.12
CA ALA A 179 -1.19 -25.97 4.51
C ALA A 179 -1.41 -24.90 3.44
N GLY A 180 -1.25 -25.25 2.17
CA GLY A 180 -1.49 -24.34 1.04
C GLY A 180 -2.98 -24.01 0.85
N ARG A 181 -3.87 -24.98 1.09
CA ARG A 181 -5.32 -24.76 1.06
C ARG A 181 -5.79 -23.88 2.22
N LEU A 182 -5.30 -24.14 3.43
CA LEU A 182 -5.62 -23.34 4.62
C LEU A 182 -5.21 -21.88 4.41
N LYS A 183 -3.99 -21.63 3.95
CA LYS A 183 -3.53 -20.26 3.65
C LYS A 183 -4.42 -19.55 2.63
N ARG A 184 -4.81 -20.22 1.54
CA ARG A 184 -5.72 -19.64 0.52
C ARG A 184 -7.10 -19.35 1.08
N ILE A 185 -7.70 -20.30 1.80
CA ILE A 185 -9.04 -20.13 2.38
C ILE A 185 -9.02 -19.00 3.42
N SER A 186 -8.03 -18.99 4.32
CA SER A 186 -7.88 -17.93 5.31
C SER A 186 -7.64 -16.56 4.66
N ALA A 187 -6.85 -16.47 3.58
CA ALA A 187 -6.65 -15.22 2.86
C ALA A 187 -7.96 -14.68 2.28
N VAL A 188 -8.76 -15.53 1.64
CA VAL A 188 -10.08 -15.13 1.08
C VAL A 188 -11.06 -14.74 2.19
N LEU A 189 -11.07 -15.45 3.32
CA LEU A 189 -11.96 -15.15 4.45
C LEU A 189 -11.60 -13.82 5.15
N LEU A 190 -10.34 -13.42 5.10
CA LEU A 190 -9.84 -12.18 5.69
C LEU A 190 -9.93 -10.98 4.71
N GLU A 191 -10.21 -11.25 3.43
CA GLU A 191 -10.41 -10.24 2.40
C GLU A 191 -11.70 -9.44 2.73
N GLY A 192 -11.56 -8.12 2.95
CA GLY A 192 -12.67 -7.24 3.34
C GLY A 192 -12.91 -7.09 4.85
N MET A 193 -12.22 -7.83 5.72
CA MET A 193 -12.37 -7.64 7.19
C MET A 193 -11.72 -6.34 7.72
N CYS A 194 -10.80 -5.75 6.95
CA CYS A 194 -10.11 -4.50 7.32
C CYS A 194 -10.70 -3.24 6.66
N GLU A 195 -11.67 -3.38 5.73
CA GLU A 195 -12.39 -2.23 5.17
C GLU A 195 -13.42 -1.74 6.20
N LYS A 196 -13.04 -0.76 7.03
CA LYS A 196 -13.93 -0.05 7.95
C LYS A 196 -13.97 1.43 7.64
#